data_AF-A0A158GFA3-F1
#
_entry.id   AF-A0A158GFA3-F1
#
_cell.length_a   1.000
_cell.length_b   1.000
_cell.length_c   1.000
_cell.angle_alpha   90.00
_cell.angle_beta   90.00
_cell.angle_gamma   90.00
#
_symmetry.space_group_name_H-M   'P 1'
#
loop_
_entity.id
_entity.type
_entity.pdbx_description
1 polymer ?
#
loop_
_entity_poly.entity_id
_entity_poly.type
_entity_poly.pdbx_seq_one_letter_code
_entity_poly.pdbx_strand_id
1 'polypeptide(L)'
;MNTTTISSFKTRVKRKIKWPLIAAVAALPDWAQTLLFVPVIRRLGERVPVLRVVYSGCYRTHPIDRRLGTDTGGIYPPESLSGTGVGAGNLPYMGSQPSIVRRALEQVGDVRGRTFIDIGCGKGRPMIVATEFPFEAVLGYDLAAPLVEIANSNAAIVARRFPQRTPMRAFVENALELKFSKGRLVIFLFNPFGAALMTTLLHNLEKGLADGTIEEMTVVYIYPVCAHVFDQSKRLTRQFALSMPYASDEIGYGTEAQQDVIIWNSVPQR
;
A
#
# COMPACT_ATOMS: atom_id res chain seq x y z
N MET A 1 28.87 -12.09 -27.32
CA MET A 1 29.05 -11.08 -26.25
C MET A 1 28.66 -9.72 -26.81
N ASN A 2 27.62 -9.04 -26.26
CA ASN A 2 27.35 -7.57 -26.32
C ASN A 2 25.86 -7.13 -26.21
N THR A 3 24.89 -8.03 -26.05
CA THR A 3 23.47 -7.64 -25.86
C THR A 3 23.12 -7.20 -24.43
N THR A 4 23.83 -7.70 -23.41
CA THR A 4 23.54 -7.44 -21.99
C THR A 4 23.96 -6.03 -21.53
N THR A 5 25.04 -5.47 -22.09
CA THR A 5 25.62 -4.17 -21.71
C THR A 5 24.80 -2.98 -22.22
N ILE A 6 24.22 -3.08 -23.42
CA ILE A 6 23.41 -2.01 -24.03
C ILE A 6 22.05 -1.86 -23.33
N SER A 7 21.44 -2.98 -22.91
CA SER A 7 20.20 -3.00 -22.12
C SER A 7 20.40 -2.30 -20.76
N SER A 8 21.49 -2.61 -20.07
CA SER A 8 21.88 -1.98 -18.80
C SER A 8 22.08 -0.46 -18.94
N PHE A 9 22.77 -0.02 -20.00
CA PHE A 9 23.02 1.41 -20.24
C PHE A 9 21.74 2.19 -20.60
N LYS A 10 20.90 1.68 -21.51
CA LYS A 10 19.61 2.30 -21.86
C LYS A 10 18.67 2.39 -20.65
N THR A 11 18.68 1.38 -19.79
CA THR A 11 17.88 1.36 -18.55
C THR A 11 18.40 2.39 -17.55
N ARG A 12 19.73 2.52 -17.42
CA ARG A 12 20.39 3.50 -16.55
C ARG A 12 20.18 4.94 -17.02
N VAL A 13 20.24 5.20 -18.33
CA VAL A 13 19.95 6.51 -18.93
C VAL A 13 18.47 6.88 -18.79
N LYS A 14 17.55 5.94 -19.07
CA LYS A 14 16.12 6.14 -18.82
C LYS A 14 15.84 6.47 -17.34
N ARG A 15 16.46 5.75 -16.40
CA ARG A 15 16.34 6.03 -14.95
C ARG A 15 16.86 7.42 -14.57
N LYS A 16 18.00 7.86 -15.14
CA LYS A 16 18.58 9.20 -14.88
C LYS A 16 17.69 10.37 -15.31
N ILE A 17 16.86 10.19 -16.33
CA ILE A 17 15.92 11.22 -16.81
C ILE A 17 14.56 11.10 -16.11
N LYS A 18 14.12 9.87 -15.82
CA LYS A 18 12.81 9.54 -15.27
C LYS A 18 12.56 10.21 -13.91
N TRP A 19 13.48 10.09 -12.95
CA TRP A 19 13.29 10.61 -11.60
C TRP A 19 13.30 12.15 -11.50
N PRO A 20 14.23 12.88 -12.15
CA PRO A 20 14.18 14.33 -12.20
C PRO A 20 12.89 14.85 -12.85
N LEU A 21 12.39 14.16 -13.88
CA LEU A 21 11.13 14.53 -14.51
C LEU A 21 9.94 14.32 -13.56
N ILE A 22 9.87 13.19 -12.84
CA ILE A 22 8.83 12.98 -11.81
C ILE A 22 8.91 14.07 -10.75
N ALA A 23 10.13 14.37 -10.25
CA ALA A 23 10.33 15.40 -9.23
C ALA A 23 9.91 16.79 -9.73
N ALA A 24 10.26 17.14 -10.97
CA ALA A 24 9.86 18.40 -11.59
C ALA A 24 8.32 18.50 -11.75
N VAL A 25 7.65 17.41 -12.14
CA VAL A 25 6.19 17.42 -12.24
C VAL A 25 5.52 17.42 -10.86
N ALA A 26 6.07 16.68 -9.89
CA ALA A 26 5.59 16.69 -8.50
C ALA A 26 5.72 18.06 -7.84
N ALA A 27 6.72 18.86 -8.25
CA ALA A 27 6.92 20.23 -7.81
C ALA A 27 5.99 21.25 -8.50
N LEU A 28 5.24 20.87 -9.54
CA LEU A 28 4.29 21.78 -10.19
C LEU A 28 3.11 22.10 -9.25
N PRO A 29 2.51 23.29 -9.36
CA PRO A 29 1.25 23.61 -8.69
C PRO A 29 0.14 22.61 -9.03
N ASP A 30 -0.77 22.38 -8.09
CA ASP A 30 -1.87 21.40 -8.20
C ASP A 30 -2.71 21.55 -9.47
N TRP A 31 -3.00 22.79 -9.89
CA TRP A 31 -3.75 23.07 -11.11
C TRP A 31 -2.99 22.62 -12.37
N ALA A 32 -1.67 22.81 -12.40
CA ALA A 32 -0.81 22.41 -13.51
C ALA A 32 -0.67 20.88 -13.58
N GLN A 33 -0.53 20.23 -12.42
CA GLN A 33 -0.57 18.76 -12.35
C GLN A 33 -1.92 18.23 -12.86
N THR A 34 -3.03 18.90 -12.53
CA THR A 34 -4.38 18.49 -12.94
C THR A 34 -4.60 18.62 -14.45
N LEU A 35 -4.06 19.67 -15.08
CA LEU A 35 -4.12 19.85 -16.54
C LEU A 35 -3.45 18.70 -17.30
N LEU A 36 -2.36 18.13 -16.79
CA LEU A 36 -1.69 16.99 -17.44
C LEU A 36 -2.65 15.80 -17.63
N PHE A 37 -3.57 15.56 -16.69
CA PHE A 37 -4.48 14.42 -16.74
C PHE A 37 -5.79 14.69 -17.49
N VAL A 38 -5.97 15.87 -18.10
CA VAL A 38 -7.09 16.13 -19.01
C VAL A 38 -7.04 15.10 -20.16
N PRO A 39 -8.16 14.44 -20.55
CA PRO A 39 -8.13 13.30 -21.47
C PRO A 39 -7.42 13.52 -22.80
N VAL A 40 -7.42 14.75 -23.31
CA VAL A 40 -6.70 15.12 -24.54
C VAL A 40 -5.19 15.21 -24.29
N ILE A 41 -4.78 15.87 -23.20
CA ILE A 41 -3.37 16.06 -22.83
C ILE A 41 -2.74 14.72 -22.42
N ARG A 42 -3.44 13.92 -21.61
CA ARG A 42 -3.04 12.56 -21.23
C ARG A 42 -2.80 11.67 -22.45
N ARG A 43 -3.75 11.63 -23.40
CA ARG A 43 -3.60 10.81 -24.63
C ARG A 43 -2.40 11.21 -25.48
N LEU A 44 -2.08 12.50 -25.55
CA LEU A 44 -0.91 12.99 -26.26
C LEU A 44 0.38 12.65 -25.50
N GLY A 45 0.38 12.82 -24.19
CA GLY A 45 1.55 12.57 -23.34
C GLY A 45 1.91 11.10 -23.15
N GLU A 46 0.94 10.18 -23.08
CA GLU A 46 1.17 8.73 -22.97
C GLU A 46 1.89 8.14 -24.19
N ARG A 47 1.84 8.83 -25.34
CA ARG A 47 2.59 8.48 -26.56
C ARG A 47 4.09 8.78 -26.43
N VAL A 48 4.48 9.64 -25.49
CA VAL A 48 5.88 9.98 -25.23
C VAL A 48 6.41 9.06 -24.11
N PRO A 49 7.34 8.11 -24.39
CA PRO A 49 7.73 7.08 -23.42
C PRO A 49 8.30 7.62 -22.11
N VAL A 50 8.96 8.78 -22.12
CA VAL A 50 9.50 9.40 -20.90
C VAL A 50 8.41 10.03 -20.03
N LEU A 51 7.31 10.50 -20.65
CA LEU A 51 6.18 11.11 -19.94
C LEU A 51 5.20 10.07 -19.39
N ARG A 52 5.25 8.79 -19.80
CA ARG A 52 4.36 7.76 -19.24
C ARG A 52 4.40 7.65 -17.72
N VAL A 53 5.58 7.90 -17.12
CA VAL A 53 5.69 7.92 -15.65
C VAL A 53 4.93 9.08 -15.02
N VAL A 54 4.85 10.21 -15.73
CA VAL A 54 4.04 11.37 -15.38
C VAL A 54 2.56 11.01 -15.43
N TYR A 55 2.14 10.01 -16.20
CA TYR A 55 0.74 9.58 -16.19
C TYR A 55 0.43 8.45 -15.21
N SER A 56 1.37 8.06 -14.35
CA SER A 56 1.09 7.12 -13.26
C SER A 56 0.19 7.71 -12.16
N GLY A 57 0.08 9.05 -12.07
CA GLY A 57 -0.77 9.73 -11.07
C GLY A 57 -0.24 9.70 -9.64
N CYS A 58 0.67 8.78 -9.30
CA CYS A 58 1.10 8.52 -7.94
C CYS A 58 1.88 9.67 -7.26
N TYR A 59 2.38 10.65 -8.02
CA TYR A 59 3.08 11.81 -7.47
C TYR A 59 2.16 12.97 -7.08
N ARG A 60 0.87 12.93 -7.44
CA ARG A 60 -0.08 14.00 -7.13
C ARG A 60 -0.50 13.93 -5.67
N THR A 61 -0.82 15.09 -5.09
CA THR A 61 -1.54 15.17 -3.82
C THR A 61 -2.93 14.52 -3.99
N HIS A 62 -3.18 13.43 -3.27
CA HIS A 62 -4.41 12.66 -3.39
C HIS A 62 -5.61 13.47 -2.84
N PRO A 63 -6.85 13.30 -3.34
CA PRO A 63 -8.02 13.99 -2.80
C PRO A 63 -8.20 13.84 -1.27
N ILE A 64 -7.84 12.67 -0.72
CA ILE A 64 -7.84 12.41 0.73
C ILE A 64 -6.86 13.33 1.47
N ASP A 65 -5.68 13.57 0.90
CA ASP A 65 -4.64 14.42 1.47
C ASP A 65 -5.12 15.87 1.54
N ARG A 66 -5.75 16.37 0.46
CA ARG A 66 -6.34 17.71 0.46
C ARG A 66 -7.47 17.84 1.47
N ARG A 67 -8.33 16.83 1.57
CA ARG A 67 -9.49 16.83 2.48
C ARG A 67 -9.06 16.82 3.95
N LEU A 68 -8.10 15.97 4.28
CA LEU A 68 -7.67 15.73 5.67
C LEU A 68 -6.48 16.59 6.09
N GLY A 69 -5.76 17.20 5.16
CA GLY A 69 -4.51 17.91 5.41
C GLY A 69 -3.33 16.97 5.68
N THR A 70 -3.43 15.71 5.25
CA THR A 70 -2.39 14.68 5.39
C THR A 70 -1.45 14.68 4.20
N ASP A 71 -0.29 14.02 4.32
CA ASP A 71 0.60 13.72 3.21
C ASP A 71 0.74 12.20 3.06
N THR A 72 0.01 11.63 2.11
CA THR A 72 0.14 10.21 1.75
C THR A 72 0.47 10.00 0.28
N GLY A 73 0.57 11.08 -0.49
CA GLY A 73 0.94 11.09 -1.90
C GLY A 73 2.44 11.05 -2.11
N GLY A 74 2.84 11.13 -3.38
CA GLY A 74 4.23 11.13 -3.78
C GLY A 74 4.74 9.73 -4.14
N ILE A 75 5.88 9.71 -4.83
CA ILE A 75 6.60 8.50 -5.22
C ILE A 75 7.97 8.57 -4.56
N TYR A 76 8.29 7.60 -3.70
CA TYR A 76 9.64 7.44 -3.15
C TYR A 76 10.35 6.29 -3.87
N PRO A 77 11.52 6.52 -4.49
CA PRO A 77 12.28 5.46 -5.13
C PRO A 77 12.71 4.40 -4.09
N PRO A 78 12.71 3.11 -4.44
CA PRO A 78 13.18 2.03 -3.56
C PRO A 78 14.55 2.32 -2.94
N GLU A 79 15.45 2.94 -3.71
CA GLU A 79 16.82 3.28 -3.27
C GLU A 79 16.84 4.33 -2.14
N SER A 80 15.82 5.19 -2.07
CA SER A 80 15.66 6.18 -0.99
C SER A 80 15.01 5.64 0.28
N LEU A 81 14.50 4.40 0.23
CA LEU A 81 13.81 3.72 1.33
C LEU A 81 14.74 2.76 2.10
N SER A 82 16.04 2.80 1.80
CA SER A 82 17.05 1.87 2.32
C SER A 82 17.30 2.04 3.82
N GLY A 83 16.63 1.25 4.64
CA GLY A 83 17.17 0.72 5.90
C GLY A 83 18.11 -0.45 5.60
N THR A 84 19.12 -0.70 6.43
CA THR A 84 20.27 -1.60 6.20
C THR A 84 19.95 -3.11 6.19
N GLY A 85 18.79 -3.53 5.68
CA GLY A 85 18.35 -4.93 5.62
C GLY A 85 18.08 -5.39 4.19
N VAL A 86 18.67 -6.52 3.82
CA VAL A 86 18.43 -7.22 2.54
C VAL A 86 16.96 -7.64 2.48
N GLY A 87 16.13 -6.96 1.69
CA GLY A 87 14.72 -7.36 1.53
C GLY A 87 13.74 -6.31 1.04
N ALA A 88 14.13 -5.04 0.91
CA ALA A 88 13.23 -4.01 0.39
C ALA A 88 12.73 -4.36 -1.03
N GLY A 89 11.42 -4.47 -1.19
CA GLY A 89 10.80 -4.72 -2.50
C GLY A 89 11.26 -3.68 -3.52
N ASN A 90 11.53 -4.11 -4.76
CA ASN A 90 11.96 -3.23 -5.86
C ASN A 90 10.86 -2.26 -6.37
N LEU A 91 9.75 -2.13 -5.64
CA LEU A 91 8.61 -1.31 -6.02
C LEU A 91 8.67 0.05 -5.33
N PRO A 92 8.44 1.16 -6.06
CA PRO A 92 8.38 2.47 -5.44
C PRO A 92 7.19 2.55 -4.50
N TYR A 93 7.27 3.42 -3.49
CA TYR A 93 6.12 3.74 -2.65
C TYR A 93 4.96 4.26 -3.50
N MET A 94 3.77 3.69 -3.31
CA MET A 94 2.50 4.18 -3.84
C MET A 94 1.41 3.95 -2.78
N GLY A 95 0.62 4.98 -2.48
CA GLY A 95 -0.51 4.80 -1.55
C GLY A 95 -1.73 4.18 -2.23
N SER A 96 -2.36 3.20 -1.59
CA SER A 96 -3.57 2.52 -2.06
C SER A 96 -4.75 3.47 -2.24
N GLN A 97 -5.61 3.23 -3.22
CA GLN A 97 -6.81 4.03 -3.45
C GLN A 97 -7.77 3.91 -2.25
N PRO A 98 -8.11 5.01 -1.54
CA PRO A 98 -8.98 4.96 -0.37
C PRO A 98 -10.34 4.33 -0.64
N SER A 99 -10.93 4.54 -1.82
CA SER A 99 -12.19 3.88 -2.19
C SER A 99 -12.08 2.36 -2.23
N ILE A 100 -10.97 1.82 -2.72
CA ILE A 100 -10.72 0.38 -2.76
C ILE A 100 -10.46 -0.16 -1.36
N VAL A 101 -9.71 0.56 -0.53
CA VAL A 101 -9.48 0.17 0.88
C VAL A 101 -10.82 0.11 1.63
N ARG A 102 -11.67 1.13 1.53
CA ARG A 102 -13.01 1.12 2.18
C ARG A 102 -13.84 -0.07 1.72
N ARG A 103 -13.98 -0.25 0.41
CA ARG A 103 -14.79 -1.34 -0.15
C ARG A 103 -14.24 -2.72 0.23
N ALA A 104 -12.92 -2.89 0.29
CA ALA A 104 -12.32 -4.13 0.74
C ALA A 104 -12.64 -4.40 2.23
N LEU A 105 -12.54 -3.38 3.09
CA LEU A 105 -12.87 -3.49 4.52
C LEU A 105 -14.37 -3.74 4.76
N GLU A 106 -15.26 -3.18 3.94
CA GLU A 106 -16.69 -3.51 3.97
C GLU A 106 -16.96 -5.01 3.70
N GLN A 107 -16.14 -5.66 2.87
CA GLN A 107 -16.26 -7.10 2.61
C GLN A 107 -15.70 -7.98 3.75
N VAL A 108 -14.93 -7.41 4.69
CA VAL A 108 -14.44 -8.15 5.87
C VAL A 108 -15.58 -8.42 6.86
N GLY A 109 -16.61 -7.58 6.87
CA GLY A 109 -17.73 -7.66 7.82
C GLY A 109 -17.43 -6.96 9.14
N ASP A 110 -17.90 -7.53 10.26
CA ASP A 110 -17.72 -6.93 11.57
C ASP A 110 -16.24 -6.96 12.02
N VAL A 111 -15.71 -5.78 12.31
CA VAL A 111 -14.31 -5.60 12.73
C VAL A 111 -14.14 -5.20 14.20
N ARG A 112 -15.24 -5.12 14.96
CA ARG A 112 -15.18 -4.81 16.41
C ARG A 112 -14.35 -5.85 17.16
N GLY A 113 -13.44 -5.36 18.01
CA GLY A 113 -12.50 -6.20 18.78
C GLY A 113 -11.41 -6.86 17.92
N ARG A 114 -11.15 -6.34 16.72
CA ARG A 114 -10.04 -6.77 15.87
C ARG A 114 -9.02 -5.66 15.73
N THR A 115 -7.75 -6.03 15.60
CA THR A 115 -6.66 -5.08 15.29
C THR A 115 -6.35 -5.11 13.79
N PHE A 116 -6.35 -3.93 13.17
CA PHE A 116 -5.90 -3.77 11.78
C PHE A 116 -4.39 -3.62 11.74
N ILE A 117 -3.72 -4.38 10.88
CA ILE A 117 -2.27 -4.36 10.69
C ILE A 117 -1.94 -4.10 9.22
N ASP A 118 -1.30 -2.97 8.91
CA ASP A 118 -0.81 -2.62 7.57
C ASP A 118 0.67 -3.01 7.42
N ILE A 119 0.94 -3.99 6.56
CA ILE A 119 2.32 -4.45 6.28
C ILE A 119 2.87 -3.68 5.08
N GLY A 120 3.94 -2.92 5.29
CA GLY A 120 4.44 -1.97 4.31
C GLY A 120 3.60 -0.70 4.27
N CYS A 121 3.28 -0.15 5.45
CA CYS A 121 2.29 0.93 5.57
C CYS A 121 2.69 2.24 4.88
N GLY A 122 3.99 2.43 4.60
CA GLY A 122 4.57 3.67 4.09
C GLY A 122 4.05 4.88 4.86
N LYS A 123 3.45 5.86 4.16
CA LYS A 123 2.86 7.07 4.78
C LYS A 123 1.48 6.86 5.43
N GLY A 124 0.96 5.64 5.47
CA GLY A 124 -0.23 5.27 6.24
C GLY A 124 -1.58 5.55 5.57
N ARG A 125 -1.68 5.64 4.23
CA ARG A 125 -2.98 5.88 3.57
C ARG A 125 -4.04 4.81 3.91
N PRO A 126 -3.75 3.50 3.84
CA PRO A 126 -4.72 2.48 4.24
C PRO A 126 -5.08 2.58 5.72
N MET A 127 -4.09 2.88 6.58
CA MET A 127 -4.31 3.11 8.01
C MET A 127 -5.32 4.23 8.27
N ILE A 128 -5.17 5.39 7.60
CA ILE A 128 -6.13 6.51 7.72
C ILE A 128 -7.54 6.05 7.40
N VAL A 129 -7.72 5.25 6.35
CA VAL A 129 -9.03 4.69 5.99
C VAL A 129 -9.52 3.70 7.04
N ALA A 130 -8.65 2.83 7.56
CA ALA A 130 -9.02 1.88 8.60
C ALA A 130 -9.53 2.57 9.88
N THR A 131 -9.07 3.78 10.20
CA THR A 131 -9.60 4.56 11.34
C THR A 131 -11.09 4.93 11.21
N GLU A 132 -11.69 4.79 10.02
CA GLU A 132 -13.12 4.99 9.76
C GLU A 132 -13.99 3.83 10.26
N PHE A 133 -13.37 2.69 10.57
CA PHE A 133 -14.02 1.46 10.99
C PHE A 133 -13.76 1.19 12.48
N PRO A 134 -14.64 0.47 13.19
CA PRO A 134 -14.56 0.27 14.64
C PRO A 134 -13.56 -0.82 15.03
N PHE A 135 -12.34 -0.76 14.49
CA PHE A 135 -11.22 -1.59 14.96
C PHE A 135 -10.84 -1.21 16.39
N GLU A 136 -10.22 -2.13 17.11
CA GLU A 136 -9.63 -1.86 18.42
C GLU A 136 -8.40 -0.95 18.30
N ALA A 137 -7.56 -1.21 17.30
CA ALA A 137 -6.38 -0.42 16.98
C ALA A 137 -6.02 -0.55 15.49
N VAL A 138 -5.32 0.46 14.97
CA VAL A 138 -4.78 0.48 13.60
C VAL A 138 -3.25 0.60 13.68
N LEU A 139 -2.54 -0.48 13.37
CA LEU A 139 -1.09 -0.56 13.46
C LEU A 139 -0.48 -0.67 12.07
N GLY A 140 0.67 -0.03 11.84
CA GLY A 140 1.38 -0.09 10.56
C GLY A 140 2.86 -0.33 10.75
N TYR A 141 3.46 -1.14 9.89
CA TYR A 141 4.87 -1.51 9.97
C TYR A 141 5.56 -1.29 8.63
N ASP A 142 6.62 -0.51 8.63
CA ASP A 142 7.43 -0.22 7.44
C ASP A 142 8.91 -0.07 7.83
N LEU A 143 9.83 -0.42 6.93
CA LEU A 143 11.28 -0.28 7.17
C LEU A 143 11.77 1.16 6.93
N ALA A 144 11.05 1.96 6.15
CA ALA A 144 11.46 3.30 5.79
C ALA A 144 11.08 4.30 6.88
N ALA A 145 12.02 4.58 7.80
CA ALA A 145 11.82 5.54 8.89
C ALA A 145 11.23 6.90 8.43
N PRO A 146 11.68 7.52 7.32
CA PRO A 146 11.09 8.77 6.85
C PRO A 146 9.60 8.65 6.48
N LEU A 147 9.15 7.49 5.97
CA LEU A 147 7.73 7.28 5.65
C LEU A 147 6.91 7.06 6.92
N VAL A 148 7.45 6.32 7.89
CA VAL A 148 6.81 6.09 9.20
C VAL A 148 6.64 7.38 9.98
N GLU A 149 7.62 8.29 9.94
CA GLU A 149 7.51 9.63 10.53
C GLU A 149 6.34 10.43 9.94
N ILE A 150 6.19 10.37 8.61
CA ILE A 150 5.06 11.00 7.91
C ILE A 150 3.74 10.32 8.28
N ALA A 151 3.70 8.98 8.37
CA ALA A 151 2.51 8.24 8.78
C ALA A 151 2.05 8.63 10.20
N ASN A 152 2.98 8.79 11.13
CA ASN A 152 2.67 9.23 12.49
C ASN A 152 2.27 10.71 12.56
N SER A 153 2.81 11.56 11.68
CA SER A 153 2.34 12.95 11.51
C SER A 153 0.90 12.99 11.00
N ASN A 154 0.56 12.14 10.02
CA ASN A 154 -0.80 11.96 9.53
C ASN A 154 -1.74 11.43 10.63
N ALA A 155 -1.27 10.49 11.45
CA ALA A 155 -2.02 9.98 12.59
C ALA A 155 -2.43 11.09 13.56
N ALA A 156 -1.50 12.00 13.88
CA ALA A 156 -1.77 13.14 14.76
C ALA A 156 -2.81 14.10 14.15
N ILE A 157 -2.77 14.34 12.84
CA ILE A 157 -3.77 15.14 12.12
C ILE A 157 -5.15 14.48 12.21
N VAL A 158 -5.25 13.18 11.93
CA VAL A 158 -6.51 12.43 11.99
C VAL A 158 -7.07 12.43 13.41
N ALA A 159 -6.26 12.14 14.43
CA ALA A 159 -6.67 12.13 15.82
C ALA A 159 -7.19 13.51 16.28
N ARG A 160 -6.54 14.61 15.86
CA ARG A 160 -6.99 15.97 16.17
C ARG A 160 -8.31 16.33 15.50
N ARG A 161 -8.50 15.95 14.23
CA ARG A 161 -9.70 16.31 13.45
C ARG A 161 -10.89 15.40 13.73
N PHE A 162 -10.62 14.14 14.10
CA PHE A 162 -11.63 13.10 14.31
C PHE A 162 -11.31 12.28 15.57
N PRO A 163 -11.42 12.88 16.77
CA PRO A 163 -11.05 12.22 18.03
C PRO A 163 -11.85 10.94 18.34
N GLN A 164 -12.99 10.74 17.67
CA GLN A 164 -13.83 9.55 17.79
C GLN A 164 -13.37 8.37 16.91
N ARG A 165 -12.44 8.58 15.97
CA ARG A 165 -11.94 7.52 15.10
C ARG A 165 -10.95 6.62 15.86
N THR A 166 -10.83 5.37 15.43
CA THR A 166 -9.87 4.43 16.03
C THR A 166 -8.45 4.97 15.95
N PRO A 167 -7.66 4.93 17.04
CA PRO A 167 -6.29 5.41 17.04
C PRO A 167 -5.41 4.59 16.10
N MET A 168 -4.50 5.29 15.40
CA MET A 168 -3.51 4.66 14.53
C MET A 168 -2.08 4.98 14.94
N ARG A 169 -1.15 4.05 14.71
CA ARG A 169 0.29 4.22 14.96
C ARG A 169 1.14 3.38 14.02
N ALA A 170 2.21 3.99 13.48
CA ALA A 170 3.17 3.32 12.61
C ALA A 170 4.52 3.10 13.33
N PHE A 171 5.21 2.01 12.97
CA PHE A 171 6.48 1.59 13.56
C PHE A 171 7.54 1.31 12.50
N VAL A 172 8.79 1.66 12.82
CA VAL A 172 9.96 1.34 12.00
C VAL A 172 10.45 -0.06 12.37
N GLU A 173 9.82 -1.09 11.81
CA GLU A 173 10.12 -2.48 12.17
C GLU A 173 10.00 -3.42 10.94
N ASN A 174 10.75 -4.51 10.98
CA ASN A 174 10.63 -5.57 9.99
C ASN A 174 9.35 -6.36 10.24
N ALA A 175 8.36 -6.20 9.36
CA ALA A 175 7.11 -6.94 9.38
C ALA A 175 7.27 -8.48 9.43
N LEU A 176 8.39 -9.02 8.93
CA LEU A 176 8.70 -10.44 8.93
C LEU A 176 9.23 -10.96 10.28
N GLU A 177 9.51 -10.06 11.22
CA GLU A 177 10.03 -10.38 12.56
C GLU A 177 9.05 -10.00 13.68
N LEU A 178 7.83 -9.59 13.30
CA LEU A 178 6.81 -9.15 14.26
C LEU A 178 6.44 -10.26 15.23
N LYS A 179 6.37 -9.85 16.50
CA LYS A 179 5.70 -10.62 17.54
C LYS A 179 4.27 -10.10 17.63
N PHE A 180 3.35 -10.81 17.00
CA PHE A 180 1.93 -10.45 17.05
C PHE A 180 1.44 -10.43 18.51
N SER A 181 0.66 -9.42 18.86
CA SER A 181 -0.09 -9.45 20.12
C SER A 181 -1.17 -10.52 20.04
N LYS A 182 -1.53 -11.07 21.20
CA LYS A 182 -2.64 -12.03 21.26
C LYS A 182 -3.94 -11.36 20.79
N GLY A 183 -4.69 -11.98 19.88
CA GLY A 183 -6.03 -11.53 19.51
C GLY A 183 -6.45 -11.80 18.06
N ARG A 184 -7.49 -11.08 17.62
CA ARG A 184 -8.10 -11.21 16.29
C ARG A 184 -7.58 -10.13 15.35
N LEU A 185 -7.06 -10.53 14.20
CA LEU A 185 -6.31 -9.64 13.30
C LEU A 185 -7.00 -9.46 11.95
N VAL A 186 -6.85 -8.26 11.38
CA VAL A 186 -7.06 -7.99 9.95
C VAL A 186 -5.73 -7.52 9.38
N ILE A 187 -5.08 -8.37 8.60
CA ILE A 187 -3.80 -8.07 7.94
C ILE A 187 -4.08 -7.46 6.57
N PHE A 188 -3.61 -6.24 6.35
CA PHE A 188 -3.72 -5.53 5.10
C PHE A 188 -2.40 -5.56 4.33
N LEU A 189 -2.49 -5.83 3.03
CA LEU A 189 -1.36 -5.95 2.12
C LEU A 189 -1.64 -5.15 0.84
N PHE A 190 -0.71 -4.27 0.47
CA PHE A 190 -0.68 -3.65 -0.85
C PHE A 190 0.59 -4.04 -1.61
N ASN A 191 0.70 -5.35 -1.87
CA ASN A 191 1.84 -5.99 -2.53
C ASN A 191 3.21 -5.62 -1.93
N PRO A 192 3.41 -5.83 -0.60
CA PRO A 192 4.58 -5.31 0.09
C PRO A 192 5.88 -6.02 -0.32
N PHE A 193 5.80 -7.30 -0.71
CA PHE A 193 6.98 -8.12 -1.00
C PHE A 193 6.83 -9.01 -2.23
N GLY A 194 7.98 -9.51 -2.71
CA GLY A 194 8.02 -10.61 -3.67
C GLY A 194 7.69 -11.96 -3.02
N ALA A 195 7.41 -12.96 -3.85
CA ALA A 195 6.86 -14.25 -3.42
C ALA A 195 7.63 -14.92 -2.26
N ALA A 196 8.97 -14.90 -2.27
CA ALA A 196 9.77 -15.53 -1.20
C ALA A 196 9.50 -14.93 0.19
N LEU A 197 9.47 -13.60 0.29
CA LEU A 197 9.18 -12.90 1.55
C LEU A 197 7.70 -12.99 1.92
N MET A 198 6.80 -13.03 0.93
CA MET A 198 5.37 -13.32 1.16
C MET A 198 5.19 -14.73 1.77
N THR A 199 5.96 -15.72 1.34
CA THR A 199 5.96 -17.07 1.94
C THR A 199 6.45 -17.05 3.37
N THR A 200 7.52 -16.29 3.68
CA THR A 200 7.99 -16.11 5.06
C THR A 200 6.92 -15.44 5.92
N LEU A 201 6.27 -14.38 5.43
CA LEU A 201 5.18 -13.71 6.12
C LEU A 201 4.04 -14.69 6.42
N LEU A 202 3.59 -15.44 5.42
CA LEU A 202 2.52 -16.44 5.60
C LEU A 202 2.90 -17.49 6.65
N HIS A 203 4.13 -18.01 6.62
CA HIS A 203 4.58 -18.98 7.61
C HIS A 203 4.52 -18.45 9.05
N ASN A 204 4.92 -17.18 9.26
CA ASN A 204 4.86 -16.56 10.58
C ASN A 204 3.41 -16.34 11.06
N LEU A 205 2.50 -15.96 10.15
CA LEU A 205 1.08 -15.83 10.45
C LEU A 205 0.45 -17.20 10.78
N GLU A 206 0.77 -18.24 10.02
CA GLU A 206 0.31 -19.61 10.29
C GLU A 206 0.85 -20.17 11.61
N LYS A 207 2.09 -19.83 11.97
CA LYS A 207 2.67 -20.16 13.27
C LYS A 207 1.90 -19.49 14.41
N GLY A 208 1.62 -18.19 14.28
CA GLY A 208 0.82 -17.45 15.25
C GLY A 208 -0.60 -17.99 15.39
N LEU A 209 -1.22 -18.45 14.30
CA LEU A 209 -2.48 -19.19 14.39
C LEU A 209 -2.27 -20.49 15.17
N ALA A 210 -1.27 -21.29 14.82
CA ALA A 210 -1.03 -22.62 15.40
C ALA A 210 -0.72 -22.60 16.90
N ASP A 211 -0.02 -21.57 17.39
CA ASP A 211 0.32 -21.41 18.82
C ASP A 211 -0.75 -20.63 19.63
N GLY A 212 -1.81 -20.17 18.97
CA GLY A 212 -2.93 -19.46 19.61
C GLY A 212 -2.63 -18.00 19.95
N THR A 213 -1.50 -17.45 19.50
CA THR A 213 -1.25 -16.00 19.55
C THR A 213 -2.26 -15.28 18.66
N ILE A 214 -2.50 -15.76 17.45
CA ILE A 214 -3.52 -15.23 16.56
C ILE A 214 -4.76 -16.11 16.71
N GLU A 215 -5.84 -15.56 17.27
CA GLU A 215 -7.08 -16.29 17.51
C GLU A 215 -7.90 -16.43 16.22
N GLU A 216 -7.91 -15.37 15.41
CA GLU A 216 -8.58 -15.30 14.12
C GLU A 216 -7.83 -14.31 13.22
N MET A 217 -7.74 -14.61 11.93
CA MET A 217 -7.09 -13.74 10.97
C MET A 217 -7.91 -13.59 9.70
N THR A 218 -8.03 -12.34 9.23
CA THR A 218 -8.43 -12.05 7.85
C THR A 218 -7.27 -11.37 7.15
N VAL A 219 -6.92 -11.83 5.95
CA VAL A 219 -5.93 -11.20 5.08
C VAL A 219 -6.68 -10.47 3.97
N VAL A 220 -6.52 -9.14 3.90
CA VAL A 220 -7.01 -8.28 2.83
C VAL A 220 -5.84 -7.91 1.93
N TYR A 221 -5.82 -8.43 0.71
CA TYR A 221 -4.73 -8.18 -0.24
C TYR A 221 -5.24 -7.41 -1.46
N ILE A 222 -4.81 -6.16 -1.56
CA ILE A 222 -5.01 -5.29 -2.72
C ILE A 222 -3.78 -5.38 -3.62
N TYR A 223 -4.00 -5.47 -4.93
CA TYR A 223 -2.95 -5.73 -5.93
C TYR A 223 -2.19 -7.06 -5.70
N PRO A 224 -2.89 -8.20 -5.69
CA PRO A 224 -2.38 -9.45 -5.14
C PRO A 224 -1.47 -10.22 -6.12
N VAL A 225 -0.31 -9.65 -6.46
CA VAL A 225 0.68 -10.27 -7.37
C VAL A 225 1.13 -11.65 -6.88
N CYS A 226 1.22 -11.82 -5.55
CA CYS A 226 1.60 -13.08 -4.91
C CYS A 226 0.40 -13.85 -4.31
N ALA A 227 -0.82 -13.70 -4.85
CA ALA A 227 -2.02 -14.40 -4.34
C ALA A 227 -1.83 -15.91 -4.17
N HIS A 228 -1.12 -16.54 -5.11
CA HIS A 228 -0.83 -17.97 -5.12
C HIS A 228 -0.15 -18.49 -3.85
N VAL A 229 0.60 -17.64 -3.14
CA VAL A 229 1.23 -17.99 -1.85
C VAL A 229 0.16 -18.29 -0.80
N PHE A 230 -0.88 -17.46 -0.70
CA PHE A 230 -1.97 -17.63 0.26
C PHE A 230 -2.95 -18.73 -0.16
N ASP A 231 -3.15 -18.93 -1.46
CA ASP A 231 -4.03 -20.00 -1.98
C ASP A 231 -3.53 -21.42 -1.66
N GLN A 232 -2.23 -21.58 -1.39
CA GLN A 232 -1.63 -22.86 -1.01
C GLN A 232 -1.79 -23.18 0.49
N SER A 233 -2.17 -22.19 1.31
CA SER A 233 -2.35 -22.38 2.74
C SER A 233 -3.57 -23.26 3.02
N LYS A 234 -3.38 -24.30 3.85
CA LYS A 234 -4.49 -25.10 4.39
C LYS A 234 -5.18 -24.44 5.58
N ARG A 235 -4.58 -23.37 6.12
CA ARG A 235 -5.09 -22.61 7.27
C ARG A 235 -5.95 -21.43 6.82
N LEU A 236 -5.95 -21.09 5.54
CA LEU A 236 -6.69 -19.99 4.97
C LEU A 236 -7.71 -20.48 3.94
N THR A 237 -8.84 -19.80 3.84
CA THR A 237 -9.81 -20.02 2.77
C THR A 237 -10.15 -18.68 2.13
N ARG A 238 -10.07 -18.61 0.80
CA ARG A 238 -10.46 -17.43 0.04
C ARG A 238 -11.97 -17.22 0.18
N GLN A 239 -12.36 -16.06 0.69
CA GLN A 239 -13.76 -15.68 0.89
C GLN A 239 -14.26 -14.71 -0.18
N PHE A 240 -13.35 -13.92 -0.74
CA PHE A 240 -13.70 -12.87 -1.68
C PHE A 240 -12.58 -12.68 -2.71
N ALA A 241 -12.95 -12.45 -3.98
CA ALA A 241 -12.03 -12.06 -5.03
C ALA A 241 -12.78 -11.30 -6.12
N LEU A 242 -12.55 -9.99 -6.25
CA LEU A 242 -13.14 -9.15 -7.31
C LEU A 242 -12.18 -8.05 -7.74
N SER A 243 -12.31 -7.63 -8.99
CA SER A 243 -11.75 -6.37 -9.48
C SER A 243 -12.73 -5.24 -9.18
N MET A 244 -12.27 -4.22 -8.48
CA MET A 244 -13.08 -3.09 -8.06
C MET A 244 -12.68 -1.81 -8.80
N PRO A 245 -13.62 -1.09 -9.43
CA PRO A 245 -13.31 0.21 -10.04
C PRO A 245 -12.97 1.25 -8.97
N TYR A 246 -12.04 2.16 -9.31
CA TYR A 246 -11.76 3.34 -8.49
C TYR A 246 -12.99 4.25 -8.43
N ALA A 247 -13.14 4.98 -7.32
CA ALA A 247 -14.07 6.09 -7.27
C ALA A 247 -13.71 7.13 -8.35
N SER A 248 -14.74 7.83 -8.87
CA SER A 248 -14.56 8.78 -9.97
C SER A 248 -13.56 9.90 -9.67
N ASP A 249 -13.47 10.32 -8.40
CA ASP A 249 -12.53 11.35 -7.93
C ASP A 249 -11.11 10.83 -7.70
N GLU A 250 -10.91 9.51 -7.71
CA GLU A 250 -9.60 8.86 -7.55
C GLU A 250 -8.97 8.43 -8.90
N ILE A 251 -9.72 8.56 -10.02
CA ILE A 251 -9.19 8.28 -11.37
C ILE A 251 -8.03 9.23 -11.69
N GLY A 252 -6.89 8.66 -12.09
CA GLY A 252 -5.66 9.42 -12.40
C GLY A 252 -4.80 9.77 -11.18
N TYR A 253 -5.11 9.18 -10.01
CA TYR A 253 -4.27 9.17 -8.81
C TYR A 253 -3.64 7.79 -8.54
N GLY A 254 -3.68 6.90 -9.54
CA GLY A 254 -3.02 5.61 -9.58
C GLY A 254 -2.76 5.21 -11.04
N THR A 255 -2.04 4.10 -11.21
CA THR A 255 -1.65 3.61 -12.55
C THR A 255 -2.81 3.01 -13.34
N GLU A 256 -3.83 2.53 -12.64
CA GLU A 256 -4.98 1.82 -13.20
C GLU A 256 -6.29 2.62 -13.02
N ALA A 257 -7.41 2.05 -13.47
CA ALA A 257 -8.77 2.56 -13.19
C ALA A 257 -9.58 1.61 -12.30
N GLN A 258 -9.02 0.45 -11.98
CA GLN A 258 -9.60 -0.59 -11.13
C GLN A 258 -8.47 -1.35 -10.45
N GLN A 259 -8.80 -2.10 -9.40
CA GLN A 259 -7.82 -2.85 -8.64
C GLN A 259 -8.41 -4.16 -8.15
N ASP A 260 -7.64 -5.24 -8.35
CA ASP A 260 -7.96 -6.55 -7.82
C ASP A 260 -7.79 -6.59 -6.31
N VAL A 261 -8.78 -7.17 -5.65
CA VAL A 261 -8.83 -7.38 -4.19
C VAL A 261 -9.15 -8.85 -3.95
N ILE A 262 -8.36 -9.51 -3.09
CA ILE A 262 -8.64 -10.86 -2.60
C ILE A 262 -8.61 -10.85 -1.08
N ILE A 263 -9.57 -11.56 -0.46
CA ILE A 263 -9.67 -11.69 0.99
C ILE A 263 -9.68 -13.18 1.36
N TRP A 264 -8.84 -13.54 2.34
CA TRP A 264 -8.82 -14.86 2.95
C TRP A 264 -9.15 -14.77 4.44
N ASN A 265 -9.86 -15.75 4.97
CA ASN A 265 -10.07 -15.91 6.41
C ASN A 265 -9.37 -17.17 6.91
N SER A 266 -8.90 -17.13 8.16
CA SER A 266 -8.39 -18.31 8.86
C SER A 266 -9.50 -19.34 9.06
N VAL A 267 -9.16 -20.60 8.84
CA VAL A 267 -10.04 -21.73 9.15
C VAL A 267 -10.04 -21.93 10.68
N PRO A 268 -11.21 -22.02 11.34
CA PRO A 268 -11.28 -22.28 12.77
C PRO A 268 -10.51 -23.55 13.14
N GLN A 269 -9.73 -23.49 14.22
CA GLN A 269 -9.11 -24.70 14.77
C GLN A 269 -10.21 -25.56 15.40
N ARG A 270 -10.32 -26.82 14.97
CA ARG A 270 -11.18 -27.82 15.59
C ARG A 270 -10.49 -28.41 16.82
#